data_AF-A0A2M4AYC2-F1
#
_entry.id   AF-A0A2M4AYC2-F1
#
_cell.length_a   1.000
_cell.length_b   1.000
_cell.length_c   1.000
_cell.angle_alpha   90.00
_cell.angle_beta   90.00
_cell.angle_gamma   90.00
#
_symmetry.space_group_name_H-M   'P 1'
#
loop_
_entity.id
_entity.type
_entity.pdbx_description
1 polymer ?
#
loop_
_entity_poly.entity_id
_entity_poly.type
_entity_poly.pdbx_seq_one_letter_code
_entity_poly.pdbx_strand_id
1 'polypeptide(L)'
;MNRIIIALAAVCVCSVSAQVYLNQPIALALQQQPAPAVREASLAHPAVVENALHEAQYPDQFRNNFYKNPHIAEALAKHSWFGDKEMPVFEREADKIPRDRIVKIFKNAGFVRRR
;
A
#
# COMPACT_ATOMS: atom_id res chain seq x y z
N MET A 1 45.00 2.11 33.45
CA MET A 1 44.64 1.09 32.44
C MET A 1 43.23 0.52 32.63
N ASN A 2 42.81 0.13 33.84
CA ASN A 2 41.51 -0.51 34.06
C ASN A 2 40.29 0.32 33.64
N ARG A 3 40.35 1.66 33.74
CA ARG A 3 39.25 2.56 33.34
C ARG A 3 39.00 2.62 31.82
N ILE A 4 40.04 2.42 31.02
CA ILE A 4 39.95 2.45 29.55
C ILE A 4 39.32 1.15 29.04
N ILE A 5 39.64 0.02 29.67
CA ILE A 5 39.08 -1.30 29.33
C ILE A 5 37.57 -1.35 29.61
N ILE A 6 37.12 -0.77 30.73
CA ILE A 6 35.70 -0.70 31.08
C ILE A 6 34.92 0.19 30.11
N ALA A 7 35.50 1.33 29.71
CA ALA A 7 34.87 2.23 28.74
C ALA A 7 34.72 1.57 27.35
N LEU A 8 35.72 0.80 26.92
CA LEU A 8 35.70 0.13 25.62
C LEU A 8 34.71 -1.05 25.59
N ALA A 9 34.60 -1.81 26.69
CA ALA A 9 33.60 -2.86 26.83
C ALA A 9 32.16 -2.33 26.81
N ALA A 10 31.89 -1.16 27.41
CA ALA A 10 30.56 -0.56 27.42
C ALA A 10 30.10 -0.11 26.01
N VAL A 11 31.01 0.40 25.20
CA VAL A 11 30.71 0.84 23.82
C VAL A 11 30.39 -0.35 22.91
N CYS A 12 31.07 -1.49 23.07
CA CYS A 12 30.80 -2.69 22.28
C CYS A 12 29.43 -3.32 22.57
N VAL A 13 28.94 -3.26 23.82
CA VAL A 13 27.62 -3.80 24.18
C VAL A 13 26.47 -2.96 23.59
N CYS A 14 26.64 -1.65 23.46
CA CYS A 14 25.64 -0.76 22.85
C CYS A 14 25.54 -0.90 21.33
N SER A 15 26.62 -1.28 20.63
CA SER A 15 26.58 -1.47 19.18
C SER A 15 25.88 -2.77 18.73
N VAL A 16 25.80 -3.79 19.59
CA VAL A 16 25.19 -5.08 19.26
C VAL A 16 23.66 -5.00 19.32
N SER A 17 23.09 -4.22 20.23
CA SER A 17 21.63 -4.07 20.36
C SER A 17 21.00 -3.28 19.22
N ALA A 18 21.72 -2.36 18.57
CA ALA A 18 21.18 -1.58 17.45
C ALA A 18 21.03 -2.39 16.15
N GLN A 19 21.88 -3.40 15.93
CA GLN A 19 21.86 -4.25 14.72
C GLN A 19 20.73 -5.30 14.76
N VAL A 20 20.24 -5.68 15.95
CA VAL A 20 19.21 -6.72 16.10
C VAL A 20 17.80 -6.21 15.73
N TYR A 21 17.56 -4.90 15.80
CA TYR A 21 16.26 -4.32 15.44
C TYR A 21 16.07 -4.10 13.93
N LEU A 22 17.12 -4.14 13.12
CA LEU A 22 17.04 -3.92 11.68
C LEU A 22 16.77 -5.21 10.87
N ASN A 23 16.97 -6.39 11.47
CA ASN A 23 16.96 -7.68 10.77
C ASN A 23 16.01 -8.72 11.39
N GLN A 24 14.83 -8.31 11.86
CA GLN A 24 13.81 -9.31 12.22
C GLN A 24 13.14 -9.87 10.95
N PRO A 25 13.13 -11.20 10.73
CA PRO A 25 12.34 -11.78 9.66
C PRO A 25 10.85 -11.58 9.97
N ILE A 26 10.14 -10.97 9.01
CA ILE A 26 8.73 -10.55 9.04
C ILE A 26 7.77 -11.63 9.60
N ALA A 27 8.14 -12.91 9.47
CA ALA A 27 7.34 -14.04 9.92
C ALA A 27 7.05 -14.06 11.44
N LEU A 28 7.98 -13.61 12.28
CA LEU A 28 7.83 -13.68 13.75
C LEU A 28 6.97 -12.55 14.33
N ALA A 29 6.89 -11.39 13.65
CA ALA A 29 6.06 -10.27 14.09
C ALA A 29 4.54 -10.53 13.88
N LEU A 30 4.18 -11.43 12.97
CA LEU A 30 2.80 -11.83 12.72
C LEU A 30 2.23 -12.75 13.82
N GLN A 31 3.11 -13.44 14.56
CA GLN A 31 2.70 -14.47 15.51
C GLN A 31 2.29 -13.92 16.89
N GLN A 32 2.72 -12.69 17.22
CA GLN A 32 2.50 -12.09 18.54
C GLN A 32 1.22 -11.25 18.63
N GLN A 33 0.47 -11.06 17.54
CA GLN A 33 -0.76 -10.28 17.58
C GLN A 33 -1.84 -11.07 18.36
N PRO A 34 -2.34 -10.55 19.50
CA PRO A 34 -3.55 -11.11 20.10
C PRO A 34 -4.67 -10.98 19.07
N ALA A 35 -5.42 -12.04 18.83
CA ALA A 35 -6.51 -12.05 17.85
C ALA A 35 -7.42 -10.83 18.10
N PRO A 36 -7.53 -9.88 17.14
CA PRO A 36 -8.42 -8.75 17.33
C PRO A 36 -9.85 -9.29 17.28
N ALA A 37 -10.67 -8.80 18.20
CA ALA A 37 -12.12 -8.98 18.21
C ALA A 37 -12.68 -8.88 16.79
N VAL A 38 -13.56 -9.83 16.44
CA VAL A 38 -14.26 -10.02 15.17
C VAL A 38 -14.21 -8.75 14.31
N ARG A 39 -13.18 -8.67 13.46
CA ARG A 39 -13.11 -7.63 12.44
C ARG A 39 -14.17 -8.01 11.44
N GLU A 40 -15.23 -7.22 11.33
CA GLU A 40 -16.03 -7.20 10.12
C GLU A 40 -15.05 -7.19 8.96
N ALA A 41 -15.02 -8.27 8.17
CA ALA A 41 -14.09 -8.41 7.08
C ALA A 41 -14.39 -7.25 6.14
N SER A 42 -13.55 -6.21 6.16
CA SER A 42 -13.82 -5.05 5.33
C SER A 42 -13.84 -5.55 3.89
N LEU A 43 -14.90 -5.22 3.17
CA LEU A 43 -15.02 -5.51 1.74
C LEU A 43 -14.00 -4.72 0.90
N ALA A 44 -13.03 -4.07 1.55
CA ALA A 44 -12.00 -3.29 0.91
C ALA A 44 -11.00 -4.21 0.19
N HIS A 45 -10.57 -3.77 -0.99
CA HIS A 45 -9.56 -4.48 -1.76
C HIS A 45 -8.24 -4.63 -0.96
N PRO A 46 -7.53 -5.78 -1.01
CA PRO A 46 -6.32 -6.02 -0.22
C PRO A 46 -5.27 -4.92 -0.31
N ALA A 47 -5.02 -4.40 -1.53
CA ALA A 47 -4.08 -3.30 -1.75
C ALA A 47 -4.45 -2.02 -0.98
N VAL A 48 -5.73 -1.74 -0.76
CA VAL A 48 -6.19 -0.58 0.03
C VAL A 48 -5.88 -0.79 1.50
N VAL A 49 -6.07 -2.02 1.99
CA VAL A 49 -5.75 -2.40 3.37
C VAL A 49 -4.24 -2.31 3.62
N GLU A 50 -3.43 -2.82 2.71
CA GLU A 50 -1.96 -2.75 2.78
C GLU A 50 -1.46 -1.31 2.79
N ASN A 51 -1.96 -0.45 1.89
CA ASN A 51 -1.60 0.96 1.87
C ASN A 51 -1.98 1.67 3.17
N ALA A 52 -3.19 1.43 3.69
CA ALA A 52 -3.63 2.04 4.95
C ALA A 52 -2.75 1.61 6.13
N LEU A 53 -2.33 0.34 6.19
CA LEU A 53 -1.42 -0.16 7.21
C LEU A 53 -0.04 0.48 7.10
N HIS A 54 0.47 0.66 5.87
CA HIS A 54 1.75 1.29 5.63
C HIS A 54 1.72 2.78 5.97
N GLU A 55 0.68 3.50 5.57
CA GLU A 55 0.47 4.92 5.90
C GLU A 55 0.33 5.16 7.41
N ALA A 56 -0.24 4.21 8.15
CA ALA A 56 -0.36 4.30 9.60
C ALA A 56 0.99 4.32 10.33
N GLN A 57 2.06 3.84 9.69
CA GLN A 57 3.43 3.84 10.24
C GLN A 57 4.13 5.19 10.07
N TYR A 58 3.62 6.08 9.22
CA TYR A 58 4.25 7.37 8.99
C TYR A 58 4.11 8.32 10.20
N PRO A 59 5.12 9.17 10.45
CA PRO A 59 4.99 10.29 11.37
C PRO A 59 3.79 11.18 11.03
N ASP A 60 3.15 11.77 12.04
CA ASP A 60 1.90 12.55 11.87
C ASP A 60 1.97 13.66 10.82
N GLN A 61 3.15 14.29 10.66
CA GLN A 61 3.40 15.32 9.65
C GLN A 61 3.27 14.82 8.19
N PHE A 62 3.45 13.52 7.96
CA PHE A 62 3.30 12.89 6.66
C PHE A 62 1.96 12.17 6.50
N ARG A 63 1.13 12.15 7.55
CA ARG A 63 -0.21 11.59 7.49
C ARG A 63 -1.19 12.66 7.03
N ASN A 64 -2.03 12.30 6.07
CA ASN A 64 -3.05 13.22 5.60
C ASN A 64 -4.11 13.46 6.69
N ASN A 65 -4.14 14.68 7.23
CA ASN A 65 -5.10 15.08 8.28
C ASN A 65 -6.56 15.07 7.78
N PHE A 66 -6.78 15.12 6.47
CA PHE A 66 -8.11 15.12 5.87
C PHE A 66 -8.90 13.84 6.19
N TYR A 67 -8.23 12.69 6.18
CA TYR A 67 -8.85 11.39 6.49
C TYR A 67 -8.98 11.10 7.99
N LYS A 68 -8.49 11.99 8.88
CA LYS A 68 -8.65 11.83 10.34
C LYS A 68 -10.09 12.08 10.79
N ASN A 69 -10.87 12.86 10.03
CA ASN A 69 -12.28 13.09 10.32
C ASN A 69 -13.11 11.91 9.77
N PRO A 70 -13.79 11.13 10.63
CA PRO A 70 -14.55 9.96 10.18
C PRO A 70 -15.67 10.32 9.21
N HIS A 71 -16.26 11.51 9.35
CA HIS A 71 -17.35 11.96 8.48
C HIS A 71 -16.87 12.29 7.06
N ILE A 72 -15.65 12.85 6.94
CA ILE A 72 -15.02 13.13 5.64
C ILE A 72 -14.63 11.82 4.94
N ALA A 73 -14.02 10.89 5.68
CA ALA A 73 -13.65 9.59 5.13
C ALA A 73 -14.87 8.81 4.64
N GLU A 74 -15.97 8.82 5.41
CA GLU A 74 -17.22 8.17 5.03
C GLU A 74 -17.87 8.82 3.80
N ALA A 75 -17.88 10.16 3.72
CA ALA A 75 -18.42 10.88 2.58
C ALA A 75 -17.63 10.59 1.29
N LEU A 76 -16.29 10.55 1.34
CA LEU A 76 -15.45 10.19 0.19
C LEU A 76 -15.66 8.76 -0.26
N ALA A 77 -15.78 7.82 0.69
CA ALA A 77 -16.03 6.43 0.36
C ALA A 77 -17.32 6.25 -0.46
N LYS A 78 -18.36 7.05 -0.17
CA LYS A 78 -19.64 7.02 -0.91
C LYS A 78 -19.49 7.43 -2.38
N HIS A 79 -18.54 8.32 -2.70
CA HIS A 79 -18.32 8.85 -4.05
C HIS A 79 -17.10 8.25 -4.76
N SER A 80 -16.43 7.25 -4.17
CA SER A 80 -15.16 6.72 -4.69
C SER A 80 -15.29 5.90 -5.97
N TRP A 81 -16.47 5.36 -6.27
CA TRP A 81 -16.66 4.51 -7.44
C TRP A 81 -17.28 5.28 -8.61
N PHE A 82 -18.36 6.02 -8.35
CA PHE A 82 -18.99 6.93 -9.30
C PHE A 82 -19.32 8.22 -8.54
N GLY A 83 -18.85 9.35 -9.07
CA GLY A 83 -19.21 10.67 -8.57
C GLY A 83 -20.68 10.99 -8.82
N ASP A 84 -21.17 12.07 -8.20
CA ASP A 84 -22.51 12.58 -8.49
C ASP A 84 -22.64 12.88 -10.00
N LYS A 85 -23.67 12.31 -10.63
CA LYS A 85 -23.97 12.40 -12.07
C LYS A 85 -23.00 11.65 -12.98
N GLU A 86 -22.11 10.82 -12.46
CA GLU A 86 -21.37 9.86 -13.28
C GLU A 86 -22.25 8.63 -13.52
N MET A 87 -22.35 8.23 -14.79
CA MET A 87 -23.12 7.04 -15.18
C MET A 87 -22.15 6.02 -15.78
N PRO A 88 -22.10 4.78 -15.27
CA PRO A 88 -21.34 3.73 -15.93
C PRO A 88 -21.85 3.54 -17.36
N VAL A 89 -20.94 3.62 -18.33
CA VAL A 89 -21.24 3.31 -19.73
C VAL A 89 -20.98 1.83 -19.95
N PHE A 90 -22.05 1.03 -19.91
CA PHE A 90 -21.97 -0.42 -20.10
C PHE A 90 -21.76 -0.82 -21.57
N GLU A 91 -22.35 -0.07 -22.51
CA GLU A 91 -22.31 -0.37 -23.95
C GLU A 91 -21.48 0.67 -24.69
N ARG A 92 -20.15 0.59 -24.58
CA ARG A 92 -19.28 1.49 -25.33
C ARG A 92 -19.19 1.02 -26.78
N GLU A 93 -19.33 1.95 -27.73
CA GLU A 93 -19.11 1.65 -29.16
C GLU A 93 -17.71 1.06 -29.43
N ALA A 94 -16.72 1.44 -28.63
CA ALA A 94 -15.36 0.90 -28.72
C ALA A 94 -15.29 -0.60 -28.38
N ASP A 95 -16.18 -1.11 -27.53
CA ASP A 95 -16.20 -2.53 -27.13
C ASP A 95 -16.75 -3.42 -28.25
N LYS A 96 -17.50 -2.84 -29.19
CA LYS A 96 -17.95 -3.52 -30.43
C LYS A 96 -16.82 -3.72 -31.42
N ILE A 97 -15.67 -3.06 -31.25
CA ILE A 97 -14.53 -3.18 -32.14
C ILE A 97 -13.73 -4.43 -31.76
N PRO A 98 -13.60 -5.44 -32.64
CA PRO A 98 -12.82 -6.64 -32.33
C PRO A 98 -11.33 -6.30 -32.18
N ARG A 99 -10.69 -6.89 -31.16
CA ARG A 99 -9.28 -6.64 -30.81
C ARG A 99 -8.33 -6.91 -31.98
N ASP A 100 -8.61 -7.91 -32.80
CA ASP A 100 -7.82 -8.22 -33.99
C ASP A 100 -7.79 -7.07 -35.00
N ARG A 101 -8.88 -6.32 -35.12
CA ARG A 101 -8.98 -5.18 -36.02
C ARG A 101 -8.14 -4.01 -35.51
N ILE A 102 -8.11 -3.81 -34.19
CA ILE A 102 -7.24 -2.83 -33.54
C ILE A 102 -5.77 -3.18 -33.84
N VAL A 103 -5.37 -4.43 -33.61
CA VAL A 103 -4.00 -4.90 -33.88
C VAL A 103 -3.64 -4.72 -35.37
N LYS A 104 -4.56 -5.02 -36.29
CA LYS A 104 -4.36 -4.84 -37.74
C LYS A 104 -4.10 -3.37 -38.10
N ILE A 105 -4.85 -2.43 -37.51
CA ILE A 105 -4.65 -0.99 -37.73
C ILE A 105 -3.24 -0.58 -37.27
N PHE A 106 -2.83 -0.96 -36.06
CA PHE A 106 -1.50 -0.63 -35.54
C PHE A 106 -0.36 -1.24 -36.37
N LYS A 107 -0.52 -2.47 -36.88
CA LYS A 107 0.45 -3.10 -37.79
C LYS A 107 0.54 -2.41 -39.15
N ASN A 108 -0.58 -1.88 -39.66
CA ASN A 108 -0.61 -1.17 -40.94
C ASN A 108 -0.05 0.25 -40.81
N ALA A 109 -0.28 0.91 -39.68
CA ALA A 109 0.24 2.23 -39.38
C ALA A 109 1.74 2.24 -38.98
N GLY A 110 2.38 1.07 -38.89
CA GLY A 110 3.82 0.96 -38.58
C GLY A 110 4.16 1.08 -37.08
N PHE A 111 3.17 1.15 -36.20
CA PHE A 111 3.38 1.24 -34.75
C PHE A 111 3.78 -0.09 -34.10
N VAL A 112 3.53 -1.23 -34.76
CA VAL A 112 3.88 -2.56 -34.26
C VAL A 112 4.72 -3.30 -35.30
N ARG A 113 5.84 -3.87 -34.87
CA ARG A 113 6.70 -4.71 -35.72
C ARG A 113 5.93 -5.92 -36.23
N ARG A 114 6.03 -6.19 -37.54
CA ARG A 114 5.57 -7.45 -38.12
C ARG A 114 6.57 -8.52 -37.68
N ARG A 115 6.11 -9.46 -36.87
CA ARG A 115 6.86 -10.65 -36.47
C ARG A 115 6.45 -11.80 -37.38
#